data_AF-A0A964XRD6-F1
#
_entry.id   AF-A0A964XRD6-F1
#
_cell.length_a   1.000
_cell.length_b   1.000
_cell.length_c   1.000
_cell.angle_alpha   90.00
_cell.angle_beta   90.00
_cell.angle_gamma   90.00
#
_symmetry.space_group_name_H-M   'P 1'
#
loop_
_entity.id
_entity.type
_entity.pdbx_description
1 polymer ?
#
loop_
_entity_poly.entity_id
_entity_poly.type
_entity_poly.pdbx_seq_one_letter_code
_entity_poly.pdbx_strand_id
1 'polypeptide(L)' 'LFANPDNYESEELGTDFYDKNLKLVKTVPYKNNYGYVFTSGPDTWHGLEKKEIKRDRRCLQVNYVTFETDWKVN' A
#
# COMPACT_ATOMS: atom_id res chain seq x y z
N LEU A 1 -1.81 -2.26 6.27
CA LEU A 1 -2.26 -1.40 7.39
C LEU A 1 -1.37 -0.15 7.45
N PHE A 2 -1.95 1.03 7.59
CA PHE A 2 -1.24 2.31 7.65
C PHE A 2 -1.17 2.85 9.09
N ALA A 3 -0.07 3.53 9.42
CA ALA A 3 0.16 4.13 10.73
C ALA A 3 0.39 5.65 10.61
N ASN A 4 -0.70 6.41 10.64
CA ASN A 4 -0.72 7.88 10.62
C ASN A 4 -1.41 8.46 11.87
N PRO A 5 -0.97 8.12 13.10
CA PRO A 5 -1.60 8.65 14.32
C PRO A 5 -1.61 10.18 14.28
N ASP A 6 -2.66 10.80 14.80
CA ASP A 6 -2.83 12.27 14.82
C ASP A 6 -2.82 12.98 13.44
N ASN A 7 -2.88 12.22 12.34
CA ASN A 7 -2.86 12.74 10.97
C ASN A 7 -1.69 13.70 10.68
N TYR A 8 -0.48 13.36 11.15
CA TYR A 8 0.71 14.21 10.94
C TYR A 8 1.19 14.24 9.47
N GLU A 9 0.74 13.28 8.66
CA GLU A 9 0.98 13.23 7.21
C GLU A 9 -0.31 13.38 6.38
N SER A 10 -0.13 13.77 5.12
CA SER A 10 -1.20 13.81 4.12
C SER A 10 -1.83 12.44 3.88
N GLU A 11 -3.17 12.40 3.75
CA GLU A 11 -3.89 11.19 3.36
C GLU A 11 -3.55 10.74 1.92
N GLU A 12 -2.97 11.59 1.08
CA GLU A 12 -2.55 11.24 -0.28
C GLU A 12 -1.34 10.30 -0.32
N LEU A 13 -0.67 10.09 0.82
CA LEU A 13 0.49 9.20 0.94
C LEU A 13 0.11 7.72 1.05
N GLY A 14 -1.09 7.30 0.66
CA GLY A 14 -1.47 5.89 0.79
C GLY A 14 -0.93 5.02 -0.33
N THR A 15 -1.77 4.20 -0.96
CA THR A 15 -1.34 3.39 -2.11
C THR A 15 -2.02 3.86 -3.38
N ASP A 16 -1.21 4.13 -4.38
CA ASP A 16 -1.64 4.48 -5.73
C ASP A 16 -1.95 3.20 -6.52
N PHE A 17 -3.05 3.21 -7.24
CA PHE A 17 -3.47 2.16 -8.17
C PHE A 17 -3.47 2.70 -9.59
N TYR A 18 -2.94 1.91 -10.51
CA TYR A 18 -2.79 2.30 -11.91
C TYR A 18 -3.63 1.43 -12.82
N ASP A 19 -4.02 1.97 -13.97
CA ASP A 19 -4.60 1.17 -15.06
C ASP A 19 -3.51 0.41 -15.83
N LYS A 20 -3.92 -0.36 -16.84
CA LYS A 20 -3.01 -1.11 -17.74
C LYS A 20 -2.03 -0.22 -18.52
N ASN A 21 -2.27 1.08 -18.60
CA ASN A 21 -1.39 2.05 -19.25
C ASN A 21 -0.50 2.79 -18.23
N LEU A 22 -0.44 2.31 -16.98
CA LEU A 22 0.26 2.92 -15.85
C LEU A 22 -0.24 4.33 -15.50
N LYS A 23 -1.49 4.66 -15.86
CA LYS A 23 -2.11 5.92 -15.46
C LYS A 23 -2.74 5.76 -14.08
N LEU A 24 -2.47 6.71 -13.18
CA LEU A 24 -3.09 6.74 -11.85
C LEU A 24 -4.62 6.77 -11.96
N VAL A 25 -5.28 5.80 -11.34
CA VAL A 25 -6.74 5.68 -11.28
C VAL A 25 -7.25 6.15 -9.92
N LYS A 26 -6.57 5.75 -8.84
CA LYS A 26 -7.02 6.01 -7.47
C LYS A 26 -5.88 5.93 -6.48
N THR A 27 -5.97 6.71 -5.41
CA THR A 27 -5.14 6.57 -4.21
C THR A 27 -6.00 6.10 -3.04
N VAL A 28 -5.60 5.01 -2.37
CA VAL A 28 -6.16 4.64 -1.06
C VAL A 28 -5.67 5.65 -0.04
N PRO A 29 -6.51 6.15 0.88
CA PRO A 29 -6.05 7.14 1.85
C PRO A 29 -5.10 6.55 2.91
N TYR A 30 -4.05 7.30 3.26
CA TYR A 30 -3.10 7.03 4.36
C TYR A 30 -3.69 7.41 5.72
N LYS A 31 -4.69 6.65 6.16
CA LYS A 31 -5.38 6.84 7.45
C LYS A 31 -4.82 5.91 8.53
N ASN A 32 -4.75 6.40 9.76
CA ASN A 32 -4.35 5.54 10.88
C ASN A 32 -5.27 4.33 11.02
N ASN A 33 -4.70 3.16 11.29
CA ASN A 33 -5.44 1.91 11.46
C ASN A 33 -6.34 1.55 10.25
N TYR A 34 -5.96 2.00 9.05
CA TYR A 34 -6.67 1.72 7.82
C TYR A 34 -5.87 0.78 6.92
N GLY A 35 -6.54 -0.10 6.21
CA GLY A 35 -5.93 -1.08 5.32
C GLY A 35 -6.84 -1.41 4.16
N TYR A 36 -6.27 -2.01 3.13
CA TYR A 36 -7.00 -2.54 1.99
C TYR A 36 -6.41 -3.90 1.63
N VAL A 37 -7.22 -4.70 0.94
CA VAL A 37 -6.85 -6.04 0.46
C VAL A 37 -7.14 -6.05 -1.03
N PHE A 38 -6.27 -6.69 -1.80
CA PHE A 38 -6.45 -6.91 -3.23
C PHE A 38 -5.94 -8.29 -3.59
N THR A 39 -6.52 -8.88 -4.64
CA THR A 39 -6.05 -10.13 -5.23
C THR A 39 -5.04 -9.82 -6.31
N SER A 40 -3.96 -10.60 -6.41
CA SER A 40 -2.97 -10.46 -7.49
C SER A 40 -3.56 -10.82 -8.86
N GLY A 41 -3.23 -10.04 -9.89
CA GLY A 41 -3.56 -10.33 -11.28
C GLY A 41 -2.61 -9.63 -12.26
N PRO A 42 -2.74 -9.89 -13.58
CA PRO A 42 -1.82 -9.34 -14.58
C PRO A 42 -1.73 -7.81 -14.61
N ASP A 43 -2.82 -7.11 -14.26
CA ASP A 43 -2.93 -5.65 -14.33
C ASP A 43 -3.13 -5.00 -12.94
N THR A 44 -2.70 -5.65 -11.86
CA THR A 44 -2.85 -5.13 -10.49
C THR A 44 -1.69 -4.23 -10.08
N TRP A 45 -1.42 -3.20 -10.90
CA TRP A 45 -0.35 -2.23 -10.69
C TRP A 45 -0.67 -1.31 -9.53
N HIS A 46 0.26 -1.23 -8.58
CA HIS A 46 0.13 -0.37 -7.42
C HIS A 46 1.48 0.12 -6.93
N GLY A 47 1.50 1.24 -6.22
CA GLY A 47 2.73 1.87 -5.79
C GLY A 47 2.52 3.12 -4.95
N LEU A 48 3.51 4.01 -5.02
CA LEU A 48 3.49 5.33 -4.41
C LEU A 48 4.20 6.28 -5.37
N GLU A 49 3.46 7.21 -5.97
CA GLU A 49 4.04 8.31 -6.73
C GLU A 49 4.91 9.18 -5.82
N LYS A 50 5.91 9.84 -6.41
CA LYS A 50 6.80 10.73 -5.66
C LYS A 50 5.98 11.90 -5.10
N LYS A 51 5.79 11.88 -3.78
CA LYS A 51 5.04 12.86 -3.00
C LYS A 51 5.92 13.35 -1.84
N GLU A 52 5.60 14.51 -1.30
CA GLU A 52 6.28 15.03 -0.12
C GLU A 52 5.93 14.19 1.12
N ILE A 53 6.94 13.77 1.87
CA ILE A 53 6.79 13.12 3.19
C ILE A 53 7.42 14.07 4.20
N LYS A 54 6.62 14.61 5.12
CA LYS A 54 7.08 15.62 6.08
C LYS A 54 7.91 15.01 7.22
N ARG A 55 7.60 13.76 7.57
CA ARG A 55 8.16 13.02 8.69
C ARG A 55 8.45 11.57 8.32
N ASP A 56 7.42 10.73 8.23
CA ASP A 56 7.56 9.31 7.88
C ASP A 56 6.27 8.72 7.31
N ARG A 57 6.42 7.69 6.48
CA ARG A 57 5.31 6.88 5.96
C ARG A 57 5.52 5.43 6.38
N ARG A 58 4.67 4.94 7.29
CA ARG A 58 4.78 3.61 7.88
C ARG A 58 3.59 2.74 7.49
N CYS A 59 3.85 1.53 7.02
CA CYS A 59 2.83 0.57 6.67
C CYS A 59 3.26 -0.87 6.95
N LEU A 60 2.30 -1.72 7.29
CA LEU A 60 2.45 -3.18 7.32
C LEU A 60 1.82 -3.78 6.07
N GLN A 61 2.63 -4.52 5.32
CA GLN A 61 2.21 -5.29 4.14
C GLN A 61 2.23 -6.77 4.48
N VAL A 62 1.16 -7.48 4.12
CA VAL A 62 1.01 -8.92 4.34
C VAL A 62 0.67 -9.55 3.00
N ASN A 63 1.51 -10.47 2.54
CA ASN A 63 1.27 -11.26 1.35
C ASN A 63 0.86 -12.68 1.77
N TYR A 64 -0.29 -13.14 1.30
CA TYR A 64 -0.71 -14.53 1.45
C TYR A 64 -0.23 -15.33 0.24
N VAL A 65 0.57 -16.36 0.47
CA VAL A 65 1.17 -17.19 -0.57
C VAL A 65 0.92 -18.66 -0.28
N THR A 66 0.79 -19.47 -1.33
CA THR A 66 0.54 -20.93 -1.24
C THR A 66 1.73 -21.77 -1.69
N PHE A 67 2.81 -21.14 -2.16
CA PHE A 67 4.05 -21.82 -2.51
C PHE A 67 4.95 -21.97 -1.27
N GLU A 68 5.88 -22.91 -1.32
CA GLU A 68 6.84 -23.12 -0.23
C GLU A 68 7.74 -21.88 -0.06
N THR A 69 7.81 -21.37 1.17
CA THR A 69 8.66 -20.23 1.52
C THR A 69 9.86 -20.69 2.33
N ASP A 70 10.99 -20.01 2.17
CA ASP A 70 12.22 -20.30 2.94
C ASP A 70 12.03 -20.18 4.46
N TRP A 71 11.08 -19.33 4.88
CA TRP A 71 10.73 -19.18 6.29
C TRP A 71 9.81 -20.31 6.73
N LYS A 72 10.36 -21.28 7.47
CA LYS A 72 9.58 -22.36 8.06
C LYS A 72 8.73 -21.84 9.21
N VAL A 73 7.42 -22.01 9.08
CA VAL A 73 6.48 -21.81 10.18
C VAL A 73 6.37 -23.15 10.90
N ASN A 74 6.80 -23.19 12.17
CA ASN A 74 6.75 -24.39 13.01
C ASN A 74 5.33 -24.70 13.49
#